data_AF-A0A2T2U147-F1
#
_entry.id   AF-A0A2T2U147-F1
#
_cell.length_a   1.000
_cell.length_b   1.000
_cell.length_c   1.000
_cell.angle_alpha   90.00
_cell.angle_beta   90.00
_cell.angle_gamma   90.00
#
_symmetry.space_group_name_H-M   'P 1'
#
loop_
_entity.id
_entity.type
_entity.pdbx_description
1 polymer ?
#
loop_
_entity_poly.entity_id
_entity_poly.type
_entity_poly.pdbx_seq_one_letter_code
_entity_poly.pdbx_strand_id
1 'polypeptide(L)'
;MEDLLRDRLPHAPQMGLFVVPNLPEDRLNNALSDYATEVGHDEVLALYDATLSGTGGDGAVFTRDRFVFQNNDLQSTQTVRYPDLVGVEERSRWLGLGGKRVDLTVNRGRATFELTMDFSGATNAASYVADFLDAAMVEDIDFAPSSEPDETDAAAVRDALQRLRTEQKLTKDDYQRLLDVLEGLS
;
A
#
# COMPACT_ATOMS: atom_id res chain seq x y z
N MET A 1 -11.91 6.46 1.60
CA MET A 1 -11.43 5.38 2.49
C MET A 1 -12.49 4.72 3.39
N GLU A 2 -13.04 5.35 4.43
CA GLU A 2 -13.97 4.62 5.35
C GLU A 2 -15.22 4.10 4.63
N ASP A 3 -15.82 4.92 3.77
CA ASP A 3 -16.95 4.51 2.93
C ASP A 3 -16.54 3.42 1.94
N LEU A 4 -15.37 3.53 1.31
CA LEU A 4 -14.82 2.52 0.39
C LEU A 4 -14.65 1.17 1.11
N LEU A 5 -14.08 1.18 2.30
CA LEU A 5 -13.88 -0.02 3.11
C LEU A 5 -15.22 -0.69 3.44
N ARG A 6 -16.23 0.09 3.85
CA ARG A 6 -17.58 -0.43 4.14
C ARG A 6 -18.31 -0.95 2.90
N ASP A 7 -18.04 -0.39 1.72
CA ASP A 7 -18.62 -0.81 0.45
C ASP A 7 -18.00 -2.12 -0.06
N ARG A 8 -16.67 -2.26 0.09
CA ARG A 8 -15.91 -3.37 -0.52
C ARG A 8 -15.63 -4.54 0.42
N LEU A 9 -15.46 -4.29 1.72
CA LEU A 9 -15.24 -5.36 2.69
C LEU A 9 -16.56 -5.80 3.33
N PRO A 10 -16.98 -7.07 3.16
CA PRO A 10 -18.15 -7.58 3.83
C PRO A 10 -17.85 -7.86 5.31
N HIS A 11 -18.85 -7.65 6.16
CA HIS A 11 -18.87 -8.31 7.47
C HIS A 11 -19.19 -9.80 7.27
N ALA A 12 -18.17 -10.64 7.28
CA ALA A 12 -18.27 -12.07 7.02
C ALA A 12 -17.42 -12.87 8.04
N PRO A 13 -17.91 -13.06 9.28
CA PRO A 13 -17.19 -13.79 10.34
C PRO A 13 -16.71 -15.18 9.94
N GLN A 14 -17.45 -15.87 9.05
CA GLN A 14 -17.10 -17.18 8.51
C GLN A 14 -15.84 -17.18 7.63
N MET A 15 -15.39 -16.00 7.19
CA MET A 15 -14.16 -15.78 6.42
C MET A 15 -13.09 -15.05 7.25
N GLY A 16 -13.33 -14.84 8.55
CA GLY A 16 -12.46 -14.04 9.41
C GLY A 16 -12.57 -12.52 9.18
N LEU A 17 -13.53 -12.03 8.40
CA LEU A 17 -13.69 -10.60 8.11
C LEU A 17 -14.73 -9.96 9.04
N PHE A 18 -14.29 -8.93 9.76
CA PHE A 18 -15.09 -8.13 10.67
C PHE A 18 -14.97 -6.66 10.29
N VAL A 19 -16.07 -5.92 10.29
CA VAL A 19 -16.12 -4.52 9.87
C VAL A 19 -17.00 -3.78 10.87
N VAL A 20 -16.64 -2.54 11.20
CA VAL A 20 -17.44 -1.68 12.10
C VAL A 20 -18.91 -1.59 11.64
N PRO A 21 -19.88 -1.61 12.58
CA PRO A 21 -19.72 -1.61 14.03
C PRO A 21 -19.51 -3.00 14.67
N ASN A 22 -19.38 -4.06 13.87
CA ASN A 22 -19.40 -5.45 14.34
C ASN A 22 -18.00 -6.02 14.52
N LEU A 23 -17.13 -5.33 15.27
CA LEU A 23 -15.79 -5.81 15.60
C LEU A 23 -15.83 -6.62 16.90
N PRO A 24 -15.29 -7.86 16.92
CA PRO A 24 -15.20 -8.65 18.14
C PRO A 24 -14.09 -8.12 19.06
N GLU A 25 -14.46 -7.59 20.24
CA GLU A 25 -13.54 -6.95 21.19
C GLU A 25 -12.33 -7.82 21.54
N ASP A 26 -12.53 -9.11 21.86
CA ASP A 26 -11.43 -10.00 22.25
C ASP A 26 -10.38 -10.16 21.16
N ARG A 27 -10.80 -10.31 19.89
CA ARG A 27 -9.87 -10.50 18.77
C ARG A 27 -9.18 -9.20 18.39
N LEU A 28 -9.92 -8.09 18.45
CA LEU A 28 -9.37 -6.77 18.22
C LEU A 28 -8.31 -6.44 19.28
N ASN A 29 -8.59 -6.69 20.55
CA ASN A 29 -7.64 -6.48 21.64
C ASN A 29 -6.36 -7.31 21.44
N ASN A 30 -6.48 -8.58 21.03
CA ASN A 30 -5.31 -9.41 20.71
C ASN A 30 -4.52 -8.85 19.52
N ALA A 31 -5.19 -8.50 18.41
CA ALA A 31 -4.51 -7.90 17.25
C ALA A 31 -3.75 -6.62 17.62
N LEU A 32 -4.37 -5.75 18.42
CA LEU A 32 -3.76 -4.51 18.91
C LEU A 32 -2.63 -4.74 19.91
N SER A 33 -2.68 -5.80 20.73
CA SER A 33 -1.57 -6.12 21.65
C SER A 33 -0.40 -6.81 20.96
N ASP A 34 -0.67 -7.61 19.93
CA ASP A 34 0.30 -8.53 19.37
C ASP A 34 1.08 -7.91 18.21
N TYR A 35 0.38 -7.34 17.22
CA TYR A 35 1.03 -6.82 16.02
C TYR A 35 0.65 -5.39 15.64
N ALA A 36 -0.56 -4.93 15.96
CA ALA A 36 -1.03 -3.57 15.63
C ALA A 36 -0.91 -2.60 16.82
N THR A 37 0.21 -2.65 17.54
CA THR A 37 0.44 -1.93 18.82
C THR A 37 0.42 -0.40 18.71
N GLU A 38 0.61 0.13 17.52
CA GLU A 38 0.55 1.57 17.22
C GLU A 38 -0.83 2.05 16.75
N VAL A 39 -1.85 1.19 16.76
CA VAL A 39 -3.21 1.51 16.30
C VAL A 39 -4.14 1.68 17.50
N GLY A 40 -4.83 2.81 17.58
CA GLY A 40 -5.90 3.03 18.55
C GLY A 40 -7.14 2.18 18.24
N HIS A 41 -7.85 1.75 19.27
CA HIS A 41 -9.06 0.93 19.12
C HIS A 41 -10.15 1.65 18.29
N ASP A 42 -10.25 2.97 18.39
CA ASP A 42 -11.20 3.81 17.64
C ASP A 42 -10.76 4.12 16.20
N GLU A 43 -9.50 3.83 15.85
CA GLU A 43 -8.99 3.96 14.47
C GLU A 43 -9.39 2.77 13.59
N VAL A 44 -9.76 1.63 14.18
CA VAL A 44 -10.00 0.39 13.46
C VAL A 44 -11.35 0.38 12.77
N LEU A 45 -11.32 0.14 11.46
CA LEU A 45 -12.51 0.05 10.60
C LEU A 45 -12.83 -1.39 10.21
N ALA A 46 -11.81 -2.23 10.03
CA ALA A 46 -11.97 -3.66 9.78
C ALA A 46 -10.84 -4.48 10.38
N LEU A 47 -11.14 -5.76 10.63
CA LEU A 47 -10.22 -6.79 11.08
C LEU A 47 -10.40 -8.01 10.16
N TYR A 48 -9.29 -8.49 9.61
CA TYR A 48 -9.17 -9.83 9.07
C TYR A 48 -8.41 -10.68 10.08
N ASP A 49 -9.06 -11.72 10.58
CA ASP A 49 -8.49 -12.73 11.48
C ASP A 49 -8.09 -13.96 10.66
N ALA A 50 -6.80 -14.20 10.51
CA ALA A 50 -6.27 -15.35 9.77
C ALA A 50 -6.07 -16.59 10.65
N THR A 51 -6.32 -16.48 11.96
CA THR A 51 -5.95 -17.53 12.90
C THR A 51 -6.91 -18.71 12.75
N LEU A 52 -6.36 -19.93 12.71
CA LEU A 52 -7.19 -21.14 12.66
C LEU A 52 -8.11 -21.28 13.89
N SER A 53 -7.69 -20.73 15.04
CA SER A 53 -8.43 -20.73 16.30
C SER A 53 -9.39 -19.55 16.47
N GLY A 54 -9.35 -18.54 15.58
CA GLY A 54 -10.19 -17.34 15.69
C GLY A 54 -9.81 -16.42 16.85
N THR A 55 -8.53 -16.34 17.19
CA THR A 55 -7.97 -15.51 18.27
C THR A 55 -7.62 -14.09 17.84
N GLY A 56 -7.43 -13.82 16.54
CA GLY A 56 -7.02 -12.51 16.03
C GLY A 56 -5.53 -12.18 16.16
N GLY A 57 -4.70 -13.14 16.59
CA GLY A 57 -3.25 -12.96 16.75
C GLY A 57 -2.46 -12.83 15.44
N ASP A 58 -3.04 -13.27 14.31
CA ASP A 58 -2.52 -13.02 12.96
C ASP A 58 -3.64 -12.57 12.01
N GLY A 59 -3.25 -11.98 10.89
CA GLY A 59 -4.16 -11.38 9.91
C GLY A 59 -3.85 -9.91 9.66
N ALA A 60 -4.88 -9.07 9.55
CA ALA A 60 -4.73 -7.65 9.23
C ALA A 60 -5.76 -6.74 9.93
N VAL A 61 -5.30 -5.57 10.37
CA VAL A 61 -6.10 -4.45 10.87
C VAL A 61 -6.09 -3.34 9.84
N PHE A 62 -7.28 -2.84 9.49
CA PHE A 62 -7.47 -1.76 8.52
C PHE A 62 -7.98 -0.49 9.22
N THR A 63 -7.29 0.62 9.02
CA THR A 63 -7.67 1.95 9.50
C THR A 63 -8.02 2.87 8.34
N ARG A 64 -8.25 4.16 8.63
CA ARG A 64 -8.55 5.19 7.62
C ARG A 64 -7.36 5.54 6.72
N ASP A 65 -6.13 5.35 7.16
CA ASP A 65 -4.92 5.84 6.50
C ASP A 65 -3.91 4.74 6.15
N ARG A 66 -4.00 3.59 6.84
CA ARG A 66 -3.06 2.49 6.70
C ARG A 66 -3.72 1.14 7.01
N PHE A 67 -3.01 0.07 6.70
CA PHE A 67 -3.28 -1.24 7.23
C PHE A 67 -2.01 -1.82 7.85
N VAL A 68 -2.22 -2.64 8.88
CA VAL A 68 -1.16 -3.35 9.59
C VAL A 68 -1.47 -4.82 9.50
N PHE A 69 -0.50 -5.65 9.12
CA PHE A 69 -0.72 -7.08 9.01
C PHE A 69 0.47 -7.91 9.46
N GLN A 70 0.17 -9.13 9.85
CA GLN A 70 1.14 -10.17 10.19
C GLN A 70 0.60 -11.52 9.71
N ASN A 71 1.40 -12.28 8.96
CA ASN A 71 0.98 -13.58 8.45
C ASN A 71 1.05 -14.70 9.49
N ASN A 72 1.92 -14.54 10.49
CA ASN A 72 2.11 -15.42 11.65
C ASN A 72 3.12 -14.76 12.60
N ASP A 73 3.13 -15.22 13.84
CA ASP A 73 3.97 -14.70 14.94
C ASP A 73 5.49 -14.81 14.70
N LEU A 74 5.93 -15.53 13.66
CA LEU A 74 7.34 -15.67 13.31
C LEU A 74 7.82 -14.61 12.31
N GLN A 75 6.90 -13.91 11.65
CA GLN A 75 7.20 -12.86 10.68
C GLN A 75 7.05 -11.49 11.31
N SER A 76 7.88 -10.54 10.86
CA SER A 76 7.77 -9.15 11.29
C SER A 76 6.45 -8.55 10.79
N THR A 77 5.78 -7.82 11.67
CA THR A 77 4.64 -6.97 11.34
C THR A 77 4.97 -6.02 10.19
N GLN A 78 4.02 -5.86 9.29
CA GLN A 78 4.10 -4.89 8.19
C GLN A 78 3.04 -3.80 8.39
N THR A 79 3.46 -2.55 8.27
CA THR A 79 2.57 -1.39 8.22
C THR A 79 2.69 -0.75 6.84
N VAL A 80 1.55 -0.56 6.17
CA VAL A 80 1.47 -0.03 4.81
C VAL A 80 0.43 1.08 4.78
N ARG A 81 0.83 2.28 4.39
CA ARG A 81 -0.11 3.37 4.12
C ARG A 81 -0.75 3.14 2.75
N TYR A 82 -2.02 3.48 2.58
CA TYR A 82 -2.68 3.31 1.28
C TYR A 82 -1.96 4.07 0.15
N PRO A 83 -1.43 5.29 0.35
CA PRO A 83 -0.65 6.00 -0.67
C PRO A 83 0.68 5.35 -1.08
N ASP A 84 1.23 4.50 -0.21
CA ASP A 84 2.48 3.80 -0.51
C ASP A 84 2.22 2.54 -1.37
N LEU A 85 0.96 2.11 -1.50
CA LEU A 85 0.57 0.92 -2.25
C LEU A 85 0.49 1.24 -3.74
N VAL A 86 1.24 0.51 -4.57
CA VAL A 86 1.32 0.74 -6.02
C VAL A 86 1.07 -0.50 -6.87
N GLY A 87 0.79 -1.63 -6.22
CA GLY A 87 0.39 -2.86 -6.90
C GLY A 87 -0.30 -3.82 -5.95
N VAL A 88 -1.35 -4.47 -6.44
CA VAL A 88 -2.13 -5.49 -5.72
C VAL A 88 -2.40 -6.65 -6.67
N GLU A 89 -1.97 -7.85 -6.31
CA GLU A 89 -2.23 -9.05 -7.10
C GLU A 89 -2.73 -10.22 -6.25
N GLU A 90 -3.93 -10.70 -6.56
CA GLU A 90 -4.45 -11.95 -6.00
C GLU A 90 -3.78 -13.16 -6.70
N ARG A 91 -3.15 -14.05 -5.95
CA ARG A 91 -2.49 -15.24 -6.48
C ARG A 91 -2.97 -16.51 -5.78
N SER A 92 -3.27 -17.55 -6.57
CA SER A 92 -3.51 -18.90 -6.04
C SER A 92 -2.20 -19.67 -5.88
N ARG A 93 -2.05 -20.41 -4.78
CA ARG A 93 -0.91 -21.32 -4.57
C ARG A 93 -1.16 -22.67 -5.27
N TRP A 94 -0.11 -23.20 -5.92
CA TRP A 94 -0.05 -24.55 -6.52
C TRP A 94 -1.37 -25.04 -7.14
N LEU A 95 -1.74 -24.49 -8.31
CA LEU A 95 -2.97 -24.84 -9.05
C LEU A 95 -4.28 -24.78 -8.21
N GLY A 96 -4.30 -24.01 -7.11
CA GLY A 96 -5.45 -23.84 -6.22
C GLY A 96 -5.42 -24.69 -4.94
N LEU A 97 -4.44 -25.59 -4.78
CA LEU A 97 -4.37 -26.54 -3.66
C LEU A 97 -3.63 -26.02 -2.42
N GLY A 98 -3.14 -24.77 -2.43
CA GLY A 98 -2.43 -24.16 -1.29
C GLY A 98 -3.10 -22.91 -0.74
N GLY A 99 -4.37 -22.66 -1.11
CA GLY A 99 -5.08 -21.43 -0.79
C GLY A 99 -4.62 -20.22 -1.60
N LYS A 100 -4.92 -19.02 -1.12
CA LYS A 100 -4.64 -17.76 -1.82
C LYS A 100 -3.69 -16.88 -1.02
N ARG A 101 -3.11 -15.90 -1.71
CA ARG A 101 -2.34 -14.81 -1.13
C ARG A 101 -2.62 -13.54 -1.92
N VAL A 102 -2.36 -12.41 -1.30
CA VAL A 102 -2.36 -11.10 -1.97
C VAL A 102 -0.93 -10.59 -1.94
N ASP A 103 -0.33 -10.46 -3.12
CA ASP A 103 0.98 -9.85 -3.29
C ASP A 103 0.79 -8.33 -3.43
N LEU A 104 1.63 -7.56 -2.74
CA LEU A 104 1.54 -6.12 -2.59
C LEU A 104 2.86 -5.48 -2.99
N THR A 105 2.83 -4.56 -3.93
CA THR A 105 3.97 -3.73 -4.29
C THR A 105 3.86 -2.39 -3.58
N VAL A 106 4.86 -2.03 -2.78
CA VAL A 106 4.84 -0.84 -1.92
C VAL A 106 6.06 0.03 -2.17
N ASN A 107 5.85 1.33 -2.40
CA ASN A 107 6.91 2.32 -2.46
C ASN A 107 7.19 2.89 -1.06
N ARG A 108 8.46 2.84 -0.64
CA ARG A 108 8.91 3.46 0.60
C ARG A 108 10.16 4.28 0.35
N GLY A 109 9.97 5.59 0.28
CA GLY A 109 11.02 6.53 -0.11
C GLY A 109 11.45 6.30 -1.56
N ARG A 110 12.69 5.84 -1.77
CA ARG A 110 13.25 5.58 -3.12
C ARG A 110 13.31 4.10 -3.49
N ALA A 111 12.69 3.24 -2.69
CA ALA A 111 12.75 1.79 -2.89
C ALA A 111 11.34 1.20 -3.00
N THR A 112 11.21 0.20 -3.86
CA THR A 112 10.00 -0.60 -4.04
C THR A 112 10.19 -1.95 -3.36
N PHE A 113 9.20 -2.36 -2.58
CA PHE A 113 9.21 -3.60 -1.81
C PHE A 113 8.02 -4.47 -2.21
N GLU A 114 8.26 -5.77 -2.26
CA GLU A 114 7.20 -6.77 -2.42
C GLU A 114 6.86 -7.34 -1.04
N LEU A 115 5.59 -7.25 -0.67
CA LEU A 115 5.03 -7.86 0.53
C LEU A 115 3.97 -8.88 0.12
N THR A 116 3.71 -9.87 0.98
CA THR A 116 2.67 -10.87 0.73
C THR A 116 1.80 -11.00 1.97
N MET A 117 0.48 -10.89 1.80
CA MET A 117 -0.52 -11.20 2.80
C MET A 117 -1.10 -12.60 2.55
N ASP A 118 -1.11 -13.46 3.57
CA ASP A 118 -1.53 -14.87 3.47
C ASP A 118 -3.04 -15.05 3.70
N PHE A 119 -3.67 -15.79 2.80
CA PHE A 119 -5.10 -16.15 2.86
C PHE A 119 -5.30 -17.65 2.65
N SER A 120 -4.34 -18.46 3.12
CA SER A 120 -4.41 -19.92 2.97
C SER A 120 -5.60 -20.54 3.71
N GLY A 121 -5.95 -20.00 4.88
CA GLY A 121 -7.10 -20.42 5.69
C GLY A 121 -8.46 -19.83 5.25
N ALA A 122 -8.45 -18.72 4.49
CA ALA A 122 -9.67 -17.99 4.12
C ALA A 122 -9.59 -17.46 2.67
N THR A 123 -9.60 -18.37 1.70
CA THR A 123 -9.42 -18.04 0.28
C THR A 123 -10.43 -17.03 -0.26
N ASN A 124 -11.68 -17.05 0.20
CA ASN A 124 -12.69 -16.08 -0.23
C ASN A 124 -12.41 -14.67 0.30
N ALA A 125 -11.79 -14.53 1.48
CA ALA A 125 -11.41 -13.23 2.03
C ALA A 125 -10.34 -12.55 1.16
N ALA A 126 -9.44 -13.33 0.53
CA ALA A 126 -8.40 -12.80 -0.34
C ALA A 126 -8.96 -11.91 -1.45
N SER A 127 -10.08 -12.33 -2.07
CA SER A 127 -10.69 -11.59 -3.17
C SER A 127 -11.31 -10.26 -2.72
N TYR A 128 -11.97 -10.24 -1.56
CA TYR A 128 -12.51 -8.99 -1.00
C TYR A 128 -11.39 -8.04 -0.54
N VAL A 129 -10.36 -8.56 0.10
CA VAL A 129 -9.22 -7.73 0.53
C VAL A 129 -8.43 -7.22 -0.67
N ALA A 130 -8.19 -8.05 -1.69
CA ALA A 130 -7.54 -7.60 -2.92
C ALA A 130 -8.36 -6.54 -3.65
N ASP A 131 -9.68 -6.73 -3.82
CA ASP A 131 -10.55 -5.73 -4.45
C ASP A 131 -10.58 -4.41 -3.67
N PHE A 132 -10.66 -4.47 -2.34
CA PHE A 132 -10.57 -3.28 -1.50
C PHE A 132 -9.22 -2.57 -1.64
N LEU A 133 -8.11 -3.30 -1.56
CA LEU A 133 -6.77 -2.71 -1.64
C LEU A 133 -6.46 -2.14 -3.04
N ASP A 134 -6.94 -2.80 -4.09
CA ASP A 134 -6.85 -2.30 -5.47
C ASP A 134 -7.67 -1.01 -5.62
N ALA A 135 -8.90 -0.97 -5.10
CA ALA A 135 -9.72 0.23 -5.11
C ALA A 135 -9.11 1.35 -4.24
N ALA A 136 -8.51 1.04 -3.09
CA ALA A 136 -7.85 1.99 -2.21
C ALA A 136 -6.59 2.60 -2.86
N MET A 137 -5.82 1.77 -3.57
CA MET A 137 -4.70 2.21 -4.40
C MET A 137 -5.18 3.20 -5.47
N VAL A 138 -6.29 2.90 -6.16
CA VAL A 138 -6.85 3.78 -7.21
C VAL A 138 -7.53 5.04 -6.64
N GLU A 139 -8.15 4.99 -5.46
CA GLU A 139 -8.77 6.15 -4.81
C GLU A 139 -7.71 7.23 -4.49
N ASP A 140 -6.48 6.81 -4.15
CA ASP A 140 -5.34 7.70 -3.94
C ASP A 140 -4.64 8.11 -5.25
N ILE A 141 -4.96 7.46 -6.38
CA ILE A 141 -4.72 8.04 -7.71
C ILE A 141 -5.77 9.14 -7.90
N ASP A 142 -5.64 10.19 -7.11
CA ASP A 142 -6.20 11.48 -7.46
C ASP A 142 -5.54 11.86 -8.79
N PHE A 143 -6.32 11.95 -9.87
CA PHE A 143 -5.92 12.69 -11.08
C PHE A 143 -5.80 14.20 -10.79
N ALA A 144 -5.70 14.62 -9.52
CA ALA A 144 -4.92 15.79 -9.20
C ALA A 144 -3.56 15.61 -9.89
N PRO A 145 -3.14 16.50 -10.80
CA PRO A 145 -1.73 16.52 -11.17
C PRO A 145 -0.98 16.50 -9.84
N SER A 146 -0.01 15.60 -9.73
CA SER A 146 0.97 15.66 -8.66
C SER A 146 1.21 17.14 -8.39
N SER A 147 0.99 17.58 -7.15
CA SER A 147 1.31 18.97 -6.79
C SER A 147 2.82 19.23 -6.87
N GLU A 148 3.59 18.23 -7.31
CA GLU A 148 4.83 18.44 -8.04
C GLU A 148 4.53 18.54 -9.53
N PRO A 149 4.75 19.72 -10.16
CA PRO A 149 4.70 19.79 -11.60
C PRO A 149 5.74 18.81 -12.14
N ASP A 150 5.24 17.79 -12.85
CA ASP A 150 5.98 17.09 -13.89
C ASP A 150 6.06 17.96 -15.17
N GLU A 151 5.88 19.28 -15.03
CA GLU A 151 6.57 20.24 -15.87
C GLU A 151 8.00 20.31 -15.36
N THR A 152 8.94 19.88 -16.21
CA THR A 152 10.37 20.13 -15.98
C THR A 152 10.56 21.58 -15.56
N ASP A 153 10.89 21.84 -14.29
CA ASP A 153 11.24 23.19 -13.84
C ASP A 153 12.46 23.64 -14.64
N ALA A 154 12.20 24.43 -15.68
CA ALA A 154 13.21 24.86 -16.62
C ALA A 154 14.27 25.73 -15.92
N ALA A 155 13.99 26.28 -14.73
CA ALA A 155 15.02 26.92 -13.91
C ALA A 155 15.91 25.87 -13.24
N ALA A 156 15.34 24.82 -12.64
CA ALA A 156 16.10 23.74 -12.02
C ALA A 156 16.98 22.97 -13.03
N VAL A 157 16.49 22.74 -14.26
CA VAL A 157 17.29 22.11 -15.33
C VAL A 157 18.39 23.03 -15.82
N ARG A 158 18.14 24.34 -15.96
CA ARG A 158 19.20 25.32 -16.28
C ARG A 158 20.30 25.32 -15.22
N ASP A 159 19.94 25.29 -13.94
CA ASP A 159 20.91 25.24 -12.84
C ASP A 159 21.76 23.96 -12.86
N ALA A 160 21.13 22.81 -13.15
CA ALA A 160 21.83 21.54 -13.29
C ALA A 160 22.82 21.53 -14.48
N LEU A 161 22.39 22.05 -15.64
CA LEU A 161 23.25 22.19 -16.82
C LEU A 161 24.43 23.14 -16.56
N GLN A 162 24.19 24.24 -15.84
CA GLN A 162 25.23 25.21 -15.45
C GLN A 162 26.25 24.59 -14.49
N ARG A 163 25.79 23.75 -13.55
CA ARG A 163 26.67 22.98 -12.67
C ARG A 163 27.55 22.01 -13.46
N LEU A 164 26.99 21.24 -14.40
CA LEU A 164 27.75 20.30 -15.22
C LEU A 164 28.81 21.00 -16.10
N ARG A 165 28.49 22.19 -16.62
CA ARG A 165 29.45 23.03 -17.34
C ARG A 165 30.57 23.54 -16.43
N THR A 166 30.22 23.98 -15.22
CA THR A 166 31.20 24.45 -14.22
C THR A 166 32.15 23.32 -13.80
N GLU A 167 31.63 22.09 -13.71
CA GLU A 167 32.39 20.87 -13.43
C GLU A 167 33.16 20.34 -14.65
N GLN A 168 33.12 21.02 -15.81
CA GLN A 168 33.73 20.58 -17.09
C GLN A 168 33.26 19.20 -17.58
N LYS A 169 32.09 18.74 -17.11
CA LYS A 169 31.46 17.49 -17.54
C LYS A 169 30.57 17.65 -18.77
N LEU A 170 30.33 18.89 -19.17
CA LEU A 170 29.52 19.25 -20.33
C LEU A 170 30.27 20.28 -21.17
N THR A 171 30.37 20.01 -22.48
CA THR A 171 31.02 20.93 -23.41
C THR A 171 30.15 22.18 -23.61
N LYS A 172 30.77 23.27 -24.07
CA LYS A 172 30.03 24.52 -24.37
C LYS A 172 28.97 24.30 -25.45
N ASP A 173 29.27 23.49 -26.46
CA ASP A 173 28.39 23.24 -27.59
C ASP A 173 27.20 22.35 -27.18
N ASP A 174 27.43 21.34 -26.34
CA ASP A 174 26.36 20.48 -25.82
C ASP A 174 25.48 21.22 -24.81
N TYR A 175 26.07 22.11 -23.99
CA TYR A 175 25.32 22.99 -23.11
C TYR A 175 24.34 23.88 -23.90
N GLN A 176 24.79 24.49 -24.99
CA GLN A 176 23.93 25.33 -25.81
C GLN A 176 22.81 24.53 -26.48
N ARG A 177 23.14 23.36 -27.05
CA ARG A 177 22.15 22.49 -27.69
C ARG A 177 21.04 22.06 -26.71
N LEU A 178 21.40 21.77 -25.46
CA LEU A 178 20.44 21.38 -24.42
C LEU A 178 19.58 22.56 -23.93
N LEU A 179 20.13 23.77 -23.87
CA LEU A 179 19.34 24.98 -23.59
C LEU A 179 18.33 25.28 -24.70
N ASP A 180 18.74 25.18 -25.97
CA ASP A 180 17.86 25.46 -27.11
C ASP A 180 16.67 24.47 -27.15
N VAL A 181 16.89 23.20 -26.77
CA VAL A 181 15.83 22.20 -26.62
C VAL A 181 14.89 22.56 -25.47
N LEU A 182 15.43 23.00 -24.34
CA LEU A 182 14.64 23.38 -23.17
C LEU A 182 13.77 24.62 -23.43
N GLU A 183 14.26 25.59 -24.20
CA GLU A 183 13.52 26.80 -24.59
C GLU A 183 12.52 26.56 -25.73
N GLY A 184 12.70 25.51 -26.54
CA GLY A 184 11.76 25.11 -27.57
C GLY A 184 10.57 24.28 -27.07
N LEU A 185 10.58 23.87 -25.80
CA LEU A 185 9.53 23.06 -25.15
C LEU A 185 8.55 23.88 -24.29
N SER A 186 8.84 25.17 -24.08
CA SER A 186 8.00 26.16 -23.38
C SER A 186 7.21 27.03 -24.34
#